data_AF-A0A1G2ZNM5-F1
#
_entry.id   AF-A0A1G2ZNM5-F1
#
_cell.length_a   1.000
_cell.length_b   1.000
_cell.length_c   1.000
_cell.angle_alpha   90.00
_cell.angle_beta   90.00
_cell.angle_gamma   90.00
#
_symmetry.space_group_name_H-M   'P 1'
#
loop_
_entity.id
_entity.type
_entity.pdbx_description
1 polymer ?
#
loop_
_entity_poly.entity_id
_entity_poly.type
_entity_poly.pdbx_seq_one_letter_code
_entity_poly.pdbx_strand_id
1 'polypeptide(L)'
;MLERIKKLLGLKSVPEEVTPLYKGARNEKEALFLLREARRRDEGRRRRAIQDLELLDKIESQLINQGKKEGSENKKRIIAKKIKEVRWKAKDINHKIDNIYNKRIKVFNEHIQSLETLIDIEDVTLPDERAIENLAIKAKEKLDELDKVTELSDGISKATESTAIDDEEKEILAEFEEEADLEIAREELNTDAPIRKEEKAKEKKKKEPEQEIE
;
A
#
# COMPACT_ATOMS: atom_id res chain seq x y z
N MET A 1 12.87 15.67 28.73
CA MET A 1 12.56 15.24 27.35
C MET A 1 11.06 15.23 27.06
N LEU A 2 10.24 14.42 27.74
CA LEU A 2 8.78 14.34 27.51
C LEU A 2 8.07 15.71 27.38
N GLU A 3 8.33 16.66 28.28
CA GLU A 3 7.75 18.01 28.22
C GLU A 3 8.22 18.84 27.01
N ARG A 4 9.46 18.62 26.55
CA ARG A 4 9.97 19.23 25.33
C ARG A 4 9.24 18.67 24.11
N ILE A 5 9.07 17.36 24.01
CA ILE A 5 8.29 16.72 22.92
C ILE A 5 6.83 17.16 22.92
N LYS A 6 6.18 17.29 24.08
CA LYS A 6 4.83 17.84 24.17
C LYS A 6 4.75 19.24 23.56
N LYS A 7 5.69 20.11 23.92
CA LYS A 7 5.76 21.48 23.38
C LYS A 7 6.03 21.49 21.88
N LEU A 8 7.02 20.70 21.42
CA LEU A 8 7.41 20.62 20.01
C LEU A 8 6.28 20.09 19.13
N LEU A 9 5.54 19.08 19.60
CA LEU A 9 4.42 18.49 18.87
C LEU A 9 3.08 19.22 19.10
N GLY A 10 3.04 20.27 19.93
CA GLY A 10 1.80 20.97 20.28
C GLY A 10 0.77 20.10 21.02
N LEU A 11 1.21 19.03 21.69
CA LEU A 11 0.33 18.04 22.32
C LEU A 11 0.08 18.38 23.80
N LYS A 12 -1.20 18.40 24.20
CA LYS A 12 -1.60 18.53 25.62
C LYS A 12 -1.18 17.31 26.45
N SER A 13 -1.27 16.12 25.85
CA SER A 13 -0.86 14.86 26.45
C SER A 13 -0.27 13.95 25.38
N VAL A 14 0.54 13.01 25.83
CA VAL A 14 1.22 12.04 24.98
C VAL A 14 0.61 10.67 25.28
N PRO A 15 0.31 9.83 24.28
CA PRO A 15 -0.21 8.49 24.51
C PRO A 15 0.68 7.66 25.45
N GLU A 16 0.06 6.79 26.24
CA GLU A 16 0.76 5.97 27.23
C GLU A 16 1.80 5.06 26.58
N GLU A 17 1.59 4.67 25.32
CA GLU A 17 2.43 3.72 24.60
C GLU A 17 3.77 4.29 24.15
N VAL A 18 3.84 5.62 23.95
CA VAL A 18 5.08 6.34 23.56
C VAL A 18 5.70 7.10 24.73
N THR A 19 4.92 7.40 25.77
CA THR A 19 5.39 8.06 26.99
C THR A 19 6.66 7.44 27.61
N PRO A 20 6.78 6.11 27.82
CA PRO A 20 7.99 5.53 28.38
C PRO A 20 9.20 5.66 27.46
N LEU A 21 8.99 5.62 26.14
CA LEU A 21 10.05 5.76 25.14
C LEU A 21 10.64 7.18 25.17
N TYR A 22 9.78 8.19 25.28
CA TYR A 22 10.20 9.58 25.40
C TYR A 22 10.80 9.95 26.75
N LYS A 23 10.43 9.25 27.83
CA LYS A 23 11.10 9.40 29.12
C LYS A 23 12.51 8.81 29.11
N GLY A 24 12.73 7.73 28.36
CA GLY A 24 14.02 7.07 28.24
C GLY A 24 15.01 7.75 27.30
N ALA A 25 14.54 8.62 26.40
CA ALA A 25 15.38 9.34 25.44
C ALA A 25 16.05 10.58 26.03
N ARG A 26 17.30 10.84 25.63
CA ARG A 26 18.06 12.05 25.99
C ARG A 26 17.84 13.19 25.01
N ASN A 27 17.63 12.89 23.73
CA ASN A 27 17.36 13.86 22.66
C ASN A 27 16.33 13.33 21.65
N GLU A 28 15.94 14.17 20.70
CA GLU A 28 14.94 13.88 19.65
C GLU A 28 15.38 12.73 18.74
N LYS A 29 16.66 12.67 18.37
CA LYS A 29 17.22 11.62 17.52
C LYS A 29 17.19 10.24 18.20
N GLU A 30 17.49 10.18 19.51
CA GLU A 30 17.38 8.97 20.32
C GLU A 30 15.91 8.58 20.55
N ALA A 31 15.02 9.55 20.78
CA ALA A 31 13.59 9.32 20.88
C ALA A 31 13.03 8.68 19.60
N LEU A 32 13.43 9.21 18.43
CA LEU A 32 13.06 8.66 17.13
C LEU A 32 13.58 7.23 16.95
N PHE A 33 14.84 6.97 17.33
CA PHE A 33 15.40 5.62 17.29
C PHE A 33 14.62 4.63 18.17
N LEU A 34 14.31 5.00 19.41
CA LEU A 34 13.54 4.17 20.34
C LEU A 34 12.12 3.89 19.83
N LEU A 35 11.47 4.87 19.21
CA LEU A 35 10.17 4.67 18.58
C LEU A 35 10.24 3.70 17.41
N ARG A 36 11.22 3.84 16.52
CA ARG A 36 11.43 2.95 15.37
C ARG A 36 11.68 1.51 15.83
N GLU A 37 12.50 1.32 16.87
CA GLU A 37 12.74 0.00 17.46
C GLU A 37 11.49 -0.59 18.12
N ALA A 38 10.72 0.21 18.86
CA ALA A 38 9.46 -0.22 19.46
C ALA A 38 8.43 -0.63 18.40
N ARG A 39 8.30 0.16 17.33
CA ARG A 39 7.47 -0.14 16.16
C ARG A 39 7.88 -1.45 15.51
N ARG A 40 9.17 -1.62 15.21
CA ARG A 40 9.71 -2.85 14.58
C ARG A 40 9.42 -4.09 15.43
N ARG A 41 9.53 -3.97 16.76
CA ARG A 41 9.22 -5.05 17.69
C ARG A 41 7.74 -5.45 17.61
N ASP A 42 6.82 -4.49 17.59
CA ASP A 42 5.39 -4.78 17.53
C ASP A 42 4.95 -5.25 16.14
N GLU A 43 5.57 -4.76 15.05
CA GLU A 43 5.39 -5.34 13.72
C GLU A 43 5.83 -6.81 13.67
N GLY A 44 6.97 -7.15 14.28
CA GLY A 44 7.45 -8.52 14.38
C GLY A 44 6.54 -9.41 15.23
N ARG A 45 5.91 -8.87 16.28
CA ARG A 45 4.89 -9.58 17.07
C ARG A 45 3.60 -9.77 16.28
N ARG A 46 3.15 -8.74 15.55
CA ARG A 46 1.98 -8.82 14.66
C ARG A 46 2.17 -9.89 13.59
N ARG A 47 3.33 -9.94 12.95
CA ARG A 47 3.64 -10.94 11.91
C ARG A 47 3.57 -12.36 12.46
N ARG A 48 4.14 -12.60 13.65
CA ARG A 48 4.05 -13.91 14.32
C ARG A 48 2.61 -14.27 14.67
N ALA A 49 1.83 -13.32 15.19
CA ALA A 49 0.43 -13.54 15.49
C ALA A 49 -0.40 -13.91 14.23
N ILE A 50 -0.09 -13.31 13.08
CA ILE A 50 -0.71 -13.68 11.79
C ILE A 50 -0.31 -15.11 11.38
N GLN A 51 0.95 -15.48 11.54
CA GLN A 51 1.40 -16.87 11.27
C GLN A 51 0.71 -17.88 12.20
N ASP A 52 0.51 -17.54 13.47
CA ASP A 52 -0.22 -18.38 14.43
C ASP A 52 -1.69 -18.55 14.00
N LEU A 53 -2.32 -17.52 13.42
CA LEU A 53 -3.66 -17.63 12.86
C LEU A 53 -3.72 -18.59 11.67
N GLU A 54 -2.76 -18.51 10.76
CA GLU A 54 -2.67 -19.43 9.62
C GLU A 54 -2.50 -20.89 10.10
N LEU A 55 -1.73 -21.11 11.17
CA LEU A 55 -1.57 -22.42 11.78
C LEU A 55 -2.90 -22.91 12.39
N LEU A 56 -3.60 -22.06 13.12
CA LEU A 56 -4.90 -22.40 13.72
C LEU A 56 -5.95 -22.71 12.65
N ASP A 57 -5.95 -22.00 11.53
CA ASP A 57 -6.86 -22.25 10.41
C ASP A 57 -6.59 -23.61 9.73
N LYS A 58 -5.31 -23.98 9.56
CA LYS A 58 -4.92 -25.32 9.12
C LYS A 58 -5.37 -26.40 10.09
N ILE A 59 -5.19 -26.18 11.40
CA ILE A 59 -5.63 -27.12 12.44
C ILE A 59 -7.17 -27.26 12.42
N GLU A 60 -7.90 -26.15 12.32
CA GLU A 60 -9.35 -26.17 12.22
C GLU A 60 -9.82 -26.98 11.00
N SER A 61 -9.22 -26.71 9.83
CA SER A 61 -9.52 -27.44 8.59
C SER A 61 -9.27 -28.94 8.72
N GLN A 62 -8.17 -29.34 9.38
CA GLN A 62 -7.87 -30.75 9.67
C GLN A 62 -8.91 -31.38 10.60
N LEU A 63 -9.30 -30.70 11.68
CA LEU A 63 -10.31 -31.17 12.62
C LEU A 63 -11.67 -31.32 11.96
N ILE A 64 -12.06 -30.39 11.08
CA ILE A 64 -13.30 -30.48 10.29
C ILE A 64 -13.26 -31.73 9.41
N ASN A 65 -12.15 -31.97 8.71
CA ASN A 65 -12.00 -33.14 7.85
C ASN A 65 -12.02 -34.46 8.64
N GLN A 66 -11.41 -34.49 9.83
CA GLN A 66 -11.51 -35.63 10.75
C GLN A 66 -12.95 -35.87 11.21
N GLY A 67 -13.66 -34.81 11.59
CA GLY A 67 -15.07 -34.91 12.01
C GLY A 67 -16.01 -35.41 10.91
N LYS A 68 -15.73 -35.08 9.65
CA LYS A 68 -16.46 -35.60 8.48
C LYS A 68 -16.24 -37.10 8.24
N LYS A 69 -15.03 -37.59 8.48
CA LYS A 69 -14.66 -39.01 8.28
C LYS A 69 -15.04 -39.91 9.45
N GLU A 70 -15.27 -39.33 10.63
CA GLU A 70 -15.56 -40.08 11.84
C GLU A 70 -16.97 -40.67 11.82
N GLY A 71 -17.11 -41.96 12.14
CA GLY A 71 -18.40 -42.66 12.18
C GLY A 71 -19.12 -42.51 13.52
N SER A 72 -18.37 -42.37 14.62
CA SER A 72 -18.93 -42.32 15.97
C SER A 72 -19.40 -40.92 16.39
N GLU A 73 -20.64 -40.80 16.84
CA GLU A 73 -21.21 -39.53 17.30
C GLU A 73 -20.47 -38.95 18.53
N ASN A 74 -20.05 -39.80 19.46
CA ASN A 74 -19.28 -39.37 20.64
C ASN A 74 -17.95 -38.71 20.24
N LYS A 75 -17.25 -39.29 19.25
CA LYS A 75 -15.99 -38.72 18.74
C LYS A 75 -16.23 -37.42 17.97
N LYS A 76 -17.32 -37.31 17.20
CA LYS A 76 -17.73 -36.04 16.56
C LYS A 76 -17.94 -34.92 17.58
N ARG A 77 -18.58 -35.21 18.72
CA ARG A 77 -18.77 -34.23 19.80
C ARG A 77 -17.43 -33.76 20.39
N ILE A 78 -16.46 -34.67 20.57
CA ILE A 78 -15.11 -34.32 21.05
C ILE A 78 -14.40 -33.41 20.03
N ILE A 79 -14.46 -33.75 18.74
CA ILE A 79 -13.86 -32.95 17.66
C ILE A 79 -14.50 -31.56 17.60
N ALA A 80 -15.82 -31.46 17.74
CA ALA A 80 -16.53 -30.18 17.76
C ALA A 80 -16.08 -29.26 18.92
N LYS A 81 -15.82 -29.82 20.11
CA LYS A 81 -15.25 -29.07 21.24
C LYS A 81 -13.86 -28.52 20.91
N LYS A 82 -12.99 -29.33 20.29
CA LYS A 82 -11.66 -28.89 19.84
C LYS A 82 -11.74 -27.77 18.80
N ILE A 83 -12.65 -27.87 17.82
CA ILE A 83 -12.88 -26.81 16.84
C ILE A 83 -13.32 -25.52 17.52
N LYS A 84 -14.23 -25.59 18.51
CA LYS A 84 -14.66 -24.43 19.29
C LYS A 84 -13.49 -23.75 20.02
N GLU A 85 -12.61 -24.54 20.63
CA GLU A 85 -11.41 -24.02 21.29
C GLU A 85 -10.45 -23.33 20.31
N VAL A 86 -10.21 -23.93 19.15
CA VAL A 86 -9.37 -23.34 18.09
C VAL A 86 -9.95 -22.01 17.61
N ARG A 87 -11.25 -21.95 17.33
CA ARG A 87 -11.94 -20.70 16.95
C ARG A 87 -11.86 -19.63 18.02
N TRP A 88 -11.98 -20.02 19.30
CA TRP A 88 -11.84 -19.08 20.40
C TRP A 88 -10.42 -18.50 20.47
N LYS A 89 -9.38 -19.34 20.33
CA LYS A 89 -7.99 -18.90 20.26
C LYS A 89 -7.74 -17.97 19.05
N ALA A 90 -8.27 -18.31 17.88
CA ALA A 90 -8.15 -17.47 16.70
C ALA A 90 -8.79 -16.08 16.91
N LYS A 91 -9.96 -16.02 17.54
CA LYS A 91 -10.60 -14.75 17.91
C LYS A 91 -9.77 -13.92 18.89
N ASP A 92 -9.17 -14.56 19.90
CA ASP A 92 -8.30 -13.88 20.86
C ASP A 92 -7.05 -13.29 20.16
N ILE A 93 -6.44 -14.04 19.24
CA ILE A 93 -5.29 -13.54 18.47
C ILE A 93 -5.68 -12.39 17.55
N ASN A 94 -6.81 -12.50 16.83
CA ASN A 94 -7.35 -11.40 16.02
C ASN A 94 -7.58 -10.14 16.86
N HIS A 95 -8.22 -10.29 18.02
CA HIS A 95 -8.43 -9.19 18.95
C HIS A 95 -7.10 -8.54 19.38
N LYS A 96 -6.06 -9.31 19.66
CA LYS A 96 -4.72 -8.78 20.00
C LYS A 96 -4.09 -8.04 18.81
N ILE A 97 -4.21 -8.56 17.59
CA ILE A 97 -3.70 -7.90 16.39
C ILE A 97 -4.37 -6.54 16.22
N ASP A 98 -5.69 -6.48 16.28
CA ASP A 98 -6.45 -5.26 16.01
C ASP A 98 -6.35 -4.24 17.13
N ASN A 99 -6.55 -4.67 18.38
CA ASN A 99 -6.64 -3.75 19.50
C ASN A 99 -5.32 -3.40 20.15
N ILE A 100 -4.28 -4.22 19.98
CA ILE A 100 -2.98 -3.96 20.61
C ILE A 100 -1.97 -3.57 19.54
N TYR A 101 -1.67 -4.46 18.59
CA TYR A 101 -0.56 -4.21 17.67
C TYR A 101 -0.88 -3.12 16.65
N ASN A 102 -2.05 -3.16 16.00
CA ASN A 102 -2.41 -2.18 14.99
C ASN A 102 -2.56 -0.76 15.57
N LYS A 103 -3.21 -0.62 16.73
CA LYS A 103 -3.32 0.67 17.43
C LYS A 103 -1.95 1.22 17.82
N ARG A 104 -1.08 0.40 18.42
CA ARG A 104 0.26 0.83 18.83
C ARG A 104 1.15 1.19 17.65
N ILE A 105 1.13 0.40 16.58
CA ILE A 105 1.88 0.70 15.36
C ILE A 105 1.41 2.02 14.75
N LYS A 106 0.09 2.29 14.73
CA LYS A 106 -0.45 3.55 14.24
C LYS A 106 0.07 4.75 15.05
N VAL A 107 -0.03 4.68 16.38
CA VAL A 107 0.52 5.72 17.28
C VAL A 107 2.02 5.91 17.04
N PHE A 108 2.79 4.83 16.93
CA PHE A 108 4.22 4.95 16.64
C PHE A 108 4.49 5.62 15.30
N ASN A 109 3.73 5.29 14.25
CA ASN A 109 3.91 5.91 12.93
C ASN A 109 3.65 7.42 12.96
N GLU A 110 2.57 7.85 13.60
CA GLU A 110 2.23 9.28 13.74
C GLU A 110 3.34 10.04 14.47
N HIS A 111 3.83 9.48 15.58
CA HIS A 111 4.87 10.09 16.39
C HIS A 111 6.27 10.05 15.75
N ILE A 112 6.57 9.00 14.99
CA ILE A 112 7.81 8.89 14.19
C ILE A 112 7.79 9.96 13.09
N GLN A 113 6.72 10.04 12.31
CA GLN A 113 6.59 11.02 11.23
C GLN A 113 6.68 12.44 11.76
N SER A 114 5.98 12.75 12.85
CA SER A 114 6.01 14.08 13.43
C SER A 114 7.41 14.47 13.94
N LEU A 115 8.16 13.53 14.52
CA LEU A 115 9.54 13.80 14.94
C LEU A 115 10.52 13.87 13.77
N GLU A 116 10.34 13.05 12.73
CA GLU A 116 11.11 13.15 11.49
C GLU A 116 10.94 14.54 10.87
N THR A 117 9.70 15.01 10.72
CA THR A 117 9.44 16.35 10.18
C THR A 117 10.07 17.46 11.03
N LEU A 118 10.06 17.33 12.35
CA LEU A 118 10.67 18.33 13.24
C LEU A 118 12.20 18.33 13.14
N ILE A 119 12.82 17.15 13.09
CA ILE A 119 14.28 17.03 12.92
C ILE A 119 14.68 17.56 11.55
N ASP A 120 13.92 17.25 10.50
CA ASP A 120 14.19 17.75 9.15
C ASP A 120 14.10 19.29 9.12
N ILE A 121 13.08 19.90 9.76
CA ILE A 121 12.96 21.36 9.89
C ILE A 121 14.14 21.96 10.68
N GLU A 122 14.58 21.33 11.77
CA GLU A 122 15.76 21.78 12.54
C GLU A 122 17.06 21.65 11.73
N ASP A 123 17.18 20.63 10.88
CA ASP A 123 18.34 20.39 10.02
C ASP A 123 18.30 21.23 8.72
N VAL A 124 17.16 21.84 8.35
CA VAL A 124 17.10 22.88 7.29
C VAL A 124 17.76 24.15 7.82
N THR A 125 19.07 24.28 7.60
CA THR A 125 19.72 25.59 7.59
C THR A 125 19.06 26.40 6.48
N LEU A 126 18.33 27.45 6.85
CA LEU A 126 17.89 28.46 5.89
C LEU A 126 19.10 28.84 5.01
N PRO A 127 18.98 28.81 3.68
CA PRO A 127 20.09 29.21 2.83
C PRO A 127 20.52 30.61 3.25
N ASP A 128 21.83 30.80 3.45
CA ASP A 128 22.39 32.12 3.80
C ASP A 128 21.87 33.19 2.83
N GLU A 129 21.75 34.45 3.28
CA GLU A 129 21.28 35.57 2.45
C GLU A 129 21.95 35.58 1.06
N ARG A 130 23.24 35.28 1.00
CA ARG A 130 24.00 35.18 -0.25
C ARG A 130 23.55 34.03 -1.16
N ALA A 131 23.16 32.89 -0.59
CA ALA A 131 22.60 31.78 -1.36
C ALA A 131 21.21 32.11 -1.90
N ILE A 132 20.40 32.86 -1.13
CA ILE A 132 19.10 33.37 -1.59
C ILE A 132 19.30 34.40 -2.72
N GLU A 133 20.23 35.34 -2.56
CA GLU A 133 20.57 36.31 -3.62
C GLU A 133 21.07 35.61 -4.89
N ASN A 134 21.95 34.63 -4.77
CA ASN A 134 22.44 33.87 -5.93
C ASN A 134 21.33 33.07 -6.62
N LEU A 135 20.36 32.54 -5.87
CA LEU A 135 19.19 31.89 -6.45
C LEU A 135 18.26 32.89 -7.12
N ALA A 136 18.07 34.08 -6.54
CA ALA A 136 17.28 35.15 -7.13
C ALA A 136 17.92 35.68 -8.42
N ILE A 137 19.25 35.84 -8.46
CA ILE A 137 20.00 36.21 -9.66
C ILE A 137 19.84 35.14 -10.73
N LYS A 138 20.04 33.86 -10.41
CA LYS A 138 19.85 32.76 -11.36
C LYS A 138 18.42 32.63 -11.86
N ALA A 139 17.43 32.89 -11.00
CA ALA A 139 16.03 32.89 -11.39
C ALA A 139 15.74 34.04 -12.35
N LYS A 140 16.31 35.22 -12.10
CA LYS A 140 16.20 36.37 -13.01
C LYS A 140 16.88 36.11 -14.35
N GLU A 141 18.09 35.53 -14.36
CA GLU A 141 18.77 35.14 -15.59
C GLU A 141 17.93 34.17 -16.42
N LYS A 142 17.30 33.18 -15.77
CA LYS A 142 16.38 32.26 -16.46
C LYS A 142 15.10 32.93 -16.96
N LEU A 143 14.57 33.91 -16.23
CA LEU A 143 13.43 34.70 -16.72
C LEU A 143 13.83 35.55 -17.92
N ASP A 144 15.00 36.19 -17.88
CA ASP A 144 15.53 36.95 -19.01
C ASP A 144 15.84 36.03 -20.22
N GLU A 145 16.25 34.78 -19.99
CA GLU A 145 16.39 33.76 -21.04
C GLU A 145 15.03 33.35 -21.61
N LEU A 146 14.02 33.13 -20.76
CA LEU A 146 12.67 32.81 -21.21
C LEU A 146 12.04 33.96 -21.99
N ASP A 147 12.22 35.20 -21.57
CA ASP A 147 11.74 36.39 -22.28
C ASP A 147 12.42 36.54 -23.64
N LYS A 148 13.71 36.19 -23.76
CA LYS A 148 14.37 36.13 -25.07
C LYS A 148 13.83 35.00 -25.93
N VAL A 149 13.50 33.85 -25.34
CA VAL A 149 12.89 32.73 -26.07
C VAL A 149 11.47 33.08 -26.51
N THR A 150 10.68 33.82 -25.72
CA THR A 150 9.36 34.29 -26.13
C THR A 150 9.45 35.39 -27.18
N GLU A 151 10.40 36.32 -27.10
CA GLU A 151 10.65 37.31 -28.18
C GLU A 151 11.07 36.63 -29.49
N LEU A 152 11.91 35.60 -29.42
CA LEU A 152 12.28 34.80 -30.59
C LEU A 152 11.09 34.00 -31.12
N SER A 153 10.27 33.43 -30.24
CA SER A 153 9.04 32.71 -30.60
C SER A 153 7.99 33.64 -31.24
N ASP A 154 7.82 34.86 -30.72
CA ASP A 154 6.93 35.88 -31.29
C ASP A 154 7.48 36.42 -32.61
N GLY A 155 8.81 36.55 -32.72
CA GLY A 155 9.49 36.87 -33.98
C GLY A 155 9.33 35.79 -35.05
N ILE A 156 9.36 34.52 -34.65
CA ILE A 156 9.10 33.37 -35.54
C ILE A 156 7.61 33.30 -35.89
N SER A 157 6.70 33.49 -34.93
CA SER A 157 5.25 33.47 -35.14
C SER A 157 4.77 34.59 -36.06
N LYS A 158 5.43 35.77 -36.03
CA LYS A 158 5.21 36.84 -37.02
C LYS A 158 5.83 36.57 -38.39
N ALA A 159 6.80 35.66 -38.49
CA ALA A 159 7.42 35.26 -39.76
C ALA A 159 6.72 34.06 -40.41
N THR A 160 5.89 33.32 -39.69
CA THR A 160 5.18 32.10 -40.17
C THR A 160 3.70 32.30 -40.47
N GLU A 161 3.21 33.54 -40.59
CA GLU A 161 1.81 33.84 -40.95
C GLU A 161 1.43 33.51 -42.43
N SER A 162 2.25 32.73 -43.15
CA SER A 162 1.93 32.33 -44.53
C SER A 162 2.46 30.95 -44.94
N THR A 163 2.20 29.92 -44.15
CA THR A 163 2.23 28.54 -44.68
C THR A 163 0.91 27.87 -44.35
N ALA A 164 0.06 27.81 -45.37
CA ALA A 164 -1.06 26.86 -45.39
C ALA A 164 -0.50 25.47 -45.09
N ILE A 165 -1.14 24.77 -44.17
CA ILE A 165 -0.84 23.39 -43.79
C ILE A 165 -0.77 22.56 -45.08
N ASP A 166 0.43 22.05 -45.37
CA ASP A 166 0.68 21.27 -46.57
C ASP A 166 -0.02 19.92 -46.46
N ASP A 167 -0.40 19.32 -47.58
CA ASP A 167 -1.22 18.11 -47.57
C ASP A 167 -0.46 16.90 -46.97
N GLU A 168 0.89 16.92 -46.98
CA GLU A 168 1.72 15.96 -46.24
C GLU A 168 1.58 16.10 -44.71
N GLU A 169 1.38 17.31 -44.19
CA GLU A 169 1.26 17.54 -42.74
C GLU A 169 -0.12 17.09 -42.22
N LYS A 170 -1.16 17.12 -43.08
CA LYS A 170 -2.46 16.52 -42.77
C LYS A 170 -2.43 14.99 -42.77
N GLU A 171 -1.64 14.37 -43.65
CA GLU A 171 -1.49 12.91 -43.69
C GLU A 171 -0.74 12.41 -42.45
N ILE A 172 0.31 13.12 -42.02
CA ILE A 172 1.04 12.80 -40.78
C ILE A 172 0.16 12.98 -39.53
N LEU A 173 -0.68 14.03 -39.48
CA LEU A 173 -1.63 14.21 -38.38
C LEU A 173 -2.67 13.07 -38.33
N ALA A 174 -3.12 12.57 -39.48
CA ALA A 174 -4.03 11.43 -39.54
C ALA A 174 -3.36 10.13 -39.04
N GLU A 175 -2.09 9.89 -39.37
CA GLU A 175 -1.35 8.73 -38.86
C GLU A 175 -1.19 8.76 -37.32
N PHE A 176 -0.96 9.94 -36.73
CA PHE A 176 -0.86 10.07 -35.27
C PHE A 176 -2.19 9.87 -34.54
N GLU A 177 -3.31 10.25 -35.15
CA GLU A 177 -4.64 9.99 -34.58
C GLU A 177 -4.99 8.49 -34.64
N GLU A 178 -4.61 7.77 -35.71
CA GLU A 178 -4.79 6.31 -35.79
C GLU A 178 -3.94 5.54 -34.76
N GLU A 179 -2.69 5.96 -34.50
CA GLU A 179 -1.84 5.32 -33.48
C GLU A 179 -2.39 5.53 -32.06
N ALA A 180 -2.93 6.71 -31.75
CA ALA A 180 -3.55 6.99 -30.46
C ALA A 180 -4.80 6.12 -30.21
N ASP A 181 -5.64 5.94 -31.23
CA ASP A 181 -6.83 5.08 -31.15
C ASP A 181 -6.46 3.60 -30.97
N LEU A 182 -5.38 3.14 -31.61
CA LEU A 182 -4.87 1.76 -31.45
C LEU A 182 -4.26 1.52 -30.05
N GLU A 183 -3.70 2.55 -29.42
CA GLU A 183 -3.13 2.47 -28.08
C GLU A 183 -4.24 2.45 -27.00
N ILE A 184 -5.30 3.24 -27.18
CA ILE A 184 -6.51 3.19 -26.34
C ILE A 184 -7.22 1.82 -26.46
N ALA A 185 -7.36 1.29 -27.68
CA ALA A 185 -7.97 -0.02 -27.89
C ALA A 185 -7.18 -1.18 -27.24
N ARG A 186 -5.84 -1.06 -27.14
CA ARG A 186 -4.99 -2.03 -26.44
C ARG A 186 -5.11 -1.95 -24.92
N GLU A 187 -5.34 -0.77 -24.36
CA GLU A 187 -5.58 -0.60 -22.92
C GLU A 187 -6.99 -1.08 -22.50
N GLU A 188 -8.00 -0.88 -23.36
CA GLU A 188 -9.38 -1.36 -23.12
C GLU A 188 -9.52 -2.88 -23.22
N LEU A 189 -8.75 -3.56 -24.10
CA LEU A 189 -8.75 -5.04 -24.21
C LEU A 189 -8.08 -5.78 -23.04
N ASN A 190 -7.38 -5.07 -22.15
CA ASN A 190 -6.68 -5.67 -21.00
C ASN A 190 -7.41 -5.50 -19.66
N THR A 191 -8.60 -4.89 -19.61
CA THR A 191 -9.23 -4.52 -18.33
C THR A 191 -10.65 -5.03 -18.07
N ASP A 192 -11.26 -5.90 -18.90
CA ASP A 192 -12.60 -6.46 -18.59
C ASP A 192 -12.75 -7.99 -18.75
N ALA A 193 -12.36 -8.71 -17.68
CA ALA A 193 -13.08 -9.79 -16.95
C ALA A 193 -13.62 -11.05 -17.71
N PRO A 194 -14.14 -12.13 -17.06
CA PRO A 194 -14.07 -12.61 -15.66
C PRO A 194 -13.67 -14.11 -15.53
N ILE A 195 -13.02 -14.51 -14.44
CA ILE A 195 -12.94 -15.95 -14.06
C ILE A 195 -14.13 -16.28 -13.16
N ARG A 196 -15.20 -16.82 -13.74
CA ARG A 196 -16.32 -17.47 -13.02
C ARG A 196 -16.72 -18.79 -13.70
N LYS A 197 -16.42 -19.87 -12.98
CA LYS A 197 -17.16 -21.13 -12.80
C LYS A 197 -17.49 -22.06 -14.00
N GLU A 198 -16.95 -23.27 -13.86
CA GLU A 198 -17.57 -24.63 -13.88
C GLU A 198 -18.44 -25.13 -15.06
N GLU A 199 -18.32 -26.45 -15.29
CA GLU A 199 -19.17 -27.36 -16.12
C GLU A 199 -18.93 -27.31 -17.65
N LYS A 200 -18.93 -28.38 -18.46
CA LYS A 200 -19.34 -29.80 -18.36
C LYS A 200 -18.82 -30.57 -19.61
N ALA A 201 -18.78 -31.90 -19.49
CA ALA A 201 -19.10 -32.93 -20.52
C ALA A 201 -18.27 -33.10 -21.81
N LYS A 202 -17.69 -34.32 -21.95
CA LYS A 202 -17.69 -35.19 -23.16
C LYS A 202 -17.65 -36.63 -22.61
N GLU A 203 -18.68 -37.48 -22.62
CA GLU A 203 -19.47 -38.05 -23.71
C GLU A 203 -18.65 -38.69 -24.84
N LYS A 204 -18.53 -40.03 -24.78
CA LYS A 204 -18.28 -41.06 -25.83
C LYS A 204 -17.82 -42.33 -25.07
N LYS A 205 -18.41 -43.52 -25.15
CA LYS A 205 -19.15 -44.21 -26.21
C LYS A 205 -20.07 -45.29 -25.59
N LYS A 206 -21.24 -45.43 -26.22
CA LYS A 206 -22.13 -46.60 -26.22
C LYS A 206 -21.38 -47.94 -26.41
N LYS A 207 -21.76 -48.96 -25.65
CA LYS A 207 -22.42 -50.20 -26.15
C LYS A 207 -22.74 -51.14 -24.97
N GLU A 208 -23.97 -51.05 -24.49
CA GLU A 208 -24.81 -52.22 -24.11
C GLU A 208 -25.43 -52.79 -25.40
N PRO A 209 -26.03 -54.01 -25.45
CA PRO A 209 -26.89 -54.53 -24.39
C PRO A 209 -26.95 -56.05 -24.15
N GLU A 210 -27.60 -56.37 -23.02
CA GLU A 210 -28.61 -57.42 -22.78
C GLU A 210 -28.30 -58.90 -23.00
N GLN A 211 -28.52 -59.66 -21.93
CA GLN A 211 -29.56 -60.70 -21.76
C GLN A 211 -29.34 -61.32 -20.36
N GLU A 212 -30.16 -61.14 -19.30
CA GLU A 212 -31.55 -61.61 -19.13
C GLU A 212 -31.72 -62.98 -19.80
N ILE A 213 -32.00 -64.12 -19.16
CA ILE A 213 -33.06 -64.54 -18.22
C ILE A 213 -32.56 -65.96 -17.79
N GLU A 214 -32.63 -66.44 -16.55
CA GLU A 214 -33.78 -67.06 -15.86
C GLU A 214 -33.25 -67.73 -14.56
#